data_AF-A0A9W5TIL5-F1
#
_entry.id   AF-A0A9W5TIL5-F1
#
_cell.length_a   1.000
_cell.length_b   1.000
_cell.length_c   1.000
_cell.angle_alpha   90.00
_cell.angle_beta   90.00
_cell.angle_gamma   90.00
#
_symmetry.space_group_name_H-M   'P 1'
#
loop_
_entity.id
_entity.type
_entity.pdbx_description
1 polymer ?
#
loop_
_entity_poly.entity_id
_entity_poly.type
_entity_poly.pdbx_seq_one_letter_code
_entity_poly.pdbx_strand_id
1 'polypeptide(L)'
;MARSRRAASPTRLALARLSTGSIDGAWWPHSALIAAELPDLVGALHRILGEVVDIRINWSATEGQLDLETIAAGTRMMKGDTVPRRPRLMFVAGRERRVKLLVVPSMTSQALGLMMLRTAAGLPADDADNRVSDTAHAVWQLAEVESAQWRCEITTPAASGKVGS
;
A
#
# COMPACT_ATOMS: atom_id res chain seq x y z
N MET A 1 -34.78 -10.52 1.03
CA MET A 1 -33.87 -9.79 0.12
C MET A 1 -32.53 -10.50 0.11
N ALA A 2 -32.23 -11.23 -0.98
CA ALA A 2 -30.99 -12.01 -1.10
C ALA A 2 -29.81 -11.05 -1.28
N ARG A 3 -28.86 -11.09 -0.34
CA ARG A 3 -27.59 -10.36 -0.44
C ARG A 3 -26.81 -11.02 -1.57
N SER A 4 -26.67 -10.34 -2.71
CA SER A 4 -25.79 -10.78 -3.79
C SER A 4 -24.43 -11.12 -3.19
N ARG A 5 -24.07 -12.40 -3.21
CA ARG A 5 -22.66 -12.81 -3.09
C ARG A 5 -21.97 -12.21 -4.30
N ARG A 6 -21.50 -10.97 -4.16
CA ARG A 6 -20.58 -10.34 -5.11
C ARG A 6 -19.48 -11.36 -5.31
N ALA A 7 -19.33 -11.85 -6.53
CA ALA A 7 -18.15 -12.59 -6.91
C ALA A 7 -16.97 -11.71 -6.47
N ALA A 8 -16.27 -12.13 -5.43
CA ALA A 8 -15.19 -11.37 -4.84
C ALA A 8 -14.14 -11.21 -5.94
N SER A 9 -14.11 -10.04 -6.57
CA SER A 9 -13.07 -9.68 -7.51
C SER A 9 -11.74 -9.88 -6.77
N PRO A 10 -10.85 -10.74 -7.28
CA PRO A 10 -9.66 -11.14 -6.53
C PRO A 10 -8.88 -9.90 -6.14
N THR A 11 -8.67 -9.71 -4.83
CA THR A 11 -7.91 -8.57 -4.29
C THR A 11 -6.55 -8.51 -4.98
N ARG A 12 -6.26 -7.40 -5.68
CA ARG A 12 -4.98 -7.21 -6.36
C ARG A 12 -3.93 -6.82 -5.33
N LEU A 13 -3.36 -7.82 -4.69
CA LEU A 13 -2.37 -7.69 -3.62
C LEU A 13 -1.10 -8.43 -4.02
N ALA A 14 0.04 -7.75 -3.89
CA ALA A 14 1.36 -8.32 -4.03
C ALA A 14 2.13 -8.10 -2.73
N LEU A 15 2.74 -9.17 -2.20
CA LEU A 15 3.59 -9.12 -1.01
C LEU A 15 4.96 -9.66 -1.37
N ALA A 16 6.02 -8.92 -1.04
CA ALA A 16 7.38 -9.45 -1.04
C ALA A 16 7.49 -10.41 0.15
N ARG A 17 7.76 -11.70 -0.13
CA ARG A 17 7.98 -12.70 0.93
C ARG A 17 9.20 -12.39 1.80
N LEU A 18 10.14 -11.58 1.29
CA LEU A 18 11.45 -11.29 1.87
C LEU A 18 11.78 -9.80 1.72
N SER A 19 10.88 -8.89 2.10
CA SER A 19 11.23 -7.46 2.11
C SER A 19 12.23 -7.18 3.23
N THR A 20 13.47 -6.85 2.87
CA THR A 20 14.42 -6.13 3.73
C THR A 20 14.20 -4.62 3.67
N GLY A 21 13.18 -4.16 2.92
CA GLY A 21 12.81 -2.76 2.74
C GLY A 21 11.77 -2.29 3.77
N SER A 22 11.39 -1.01 3.67
CA SER A 22 10.40 -0.39 4.58
C SER A 22 8.96 -0.76 4.22
N ILE A 23 8.71 -1.22 2.99
CA ILE A 23 7.41 -1.64 2.46
C ILE A 23 7.40 -3.14 2.18
N ASP A 24 6.39 -3.84 2.68
CA ASP A 24 6.21 -5.30 2.54
C ASP A 24 5.47 -5.70 1.26
N GLY A 25 4.75 -4.77 0.62
CA GLY A 25 4.00 -5.06 -0.58
C GLY A 25 3.23 -3.88 -1.16
N ALA A 26 2.40 -4.17 -2.16
CA ALA A 26 1.52 -3.20 -2.79
C ALA A 26 0.11 -3.77 -2.94
N TRP A 27 -0.87 -2.88 -2.80
CA TRP A 27 -2.28 -3.17 -2.98
C TRP A 27 -2.89 -2.21 -3.99
N TRP A 28 -3.58 -2.76 -4.98
CA TRP A 28 -4.26 -1.98 -6.02
C TRP A 28 -5.78 -2.19 -5.96
N PRO A 29 -6.53 -1.35 -5.24
CA PRO A 29 -7.98 -1.41 -5.20
C PRO A 29 -8.63 -1.22 -6.57
N HIS A 30 -9.80 -1.85 -6.77
CA HIS A 30 -10.58 -1.67 -7.99
C HIS A 30 -11.34 -0.33 -8.00
N SER A 31 -11.61 0.22 -6.82
CA SER A 31 -12.35 1.47 -6.64
C SER A 31 -11.62 2.47 -5.72
N ALA A 32 -11.93 3.75 -5.87
CA ALA A 32 -11.46 4.79 -4.96
C ALA A 32 -12.11 4.68 -3.56
N LEU A 33 -13.19 3.89 -3.42
CA LEU A 33 -13.87 3.63 -2.16
C LEU A 33 -13.11 2.59 -1.33
N ILE A 34 -12.00 3.00 -0.72
CA ILE A 34 -11.13 2.14 0.11
C ILE A 34 -11.94 1.39 1.18
N ALA A 35 -12.86 2.06 1.86
CA ALA A 35 -13.67 1.45 2.91
C ALA A 35 -14.52 0.26 2.44
N ALA A 36 -14.94 0.26 1.17
CA ALA A 36 -15.71 -0.84 0.60
C ALA A 36 -14.83 -2.06 0.24
N GLU A 37 -13.54 -1.85 -0.01
CA GLU A 37 -12.59 -2.88 -0.42
C GLU A 37 -11.76 -3.42 0.77
N LEU A 38 -11.76 -2.70 1.90
CA LEU A 38 -11.09 -3.13 3.14
C LEU A 38 -11.46 -4.55 3.59
N PRO A 39 -12.74 -4.98 3.59
CA PRO A 39 -13.09 -6.33 4.02
C PRO A 39 -12.45 -7.42 3.16
N ASP A 40 -12.39 -7.21 1.85
CA ASP A 40 -11.79 -8.15 0.89
C ASP A 40 -10.25 -8.19 1.03
N LEU A 41 -9.63 -7.04 1.32
CA LEU A 41 -8.20 -6.97 1.65
C LEU A 41 -7.89 -7.67 2.96
N VAL A 42 -8.66 -7.41 4.02
CA VAL A 42 -8.51 -8.04 5.33
C VAL A 42 -8.68 -9.55 5.20
N GLY A 43 -9.67 -10.03 4.45
CA GLY A 43 -9.85 -11.47 4.19
C GLY A 43 -8.65 -12.11 3.48
N ALA A 44 -8.05 -11.40 2.52
CA ALA A 44 -6.84 -11.88 1.83
C ALA A 44 -5.60 -11.91 2.75
N LEU A 45 -5.45 -10.88 3.59
CA LEU A 45 -4.34 -10.75 4.55
C LEU A 45 -4.50 -11.63 5.79
N HIS A 46 -5.73 -12.02 6.16
CA HIS A 46 -6.00 -12.81 7.36
C HIS A 46 -5.22 -14.13 7.38
N ARG A 47 -5.04 -14.78 6.22
CA ARG A 47 -4.23 -16.01 6.12
C ARG A 47 -2.73 -15.81 6.39
N ILE A 48 -2.26 -14.57 6.33
CA ILE A 48 -0.83 -14.20 6.38
C ILE A 48 -0.51 -13.49 7.70
N LEU A 49 -1.42 -12.66 8.21
CA LEU A 49 -1.25 -11.85 9.42
C LEU A 49 -1.98 -12.44 10.64
N GLY A 50 -2.88 -13.39 10.43
CA GLY A 50 -3.88 -13.80 11.40
C GLY A 50 -5.03 -12.79 11.54
N GLU A 51 -5.67 -12.78 12.70
CA GLU A 51 -6.70 -11.80 13.05
C GLU A 51 -6.10 -10.38 12.95
N VAL A 52 -6.67 -9.53 12.09
CA VAL A 52 -6.26 -8.14 11.92
C VAL A 52 -6.72 -7.33 13.12
N VAL A 53 -5.78 -6.73 13.85
CA VAL A 53 -6.04 -5.99 15.09
C VAL A 53 -5.96 -4.48 14.91
N ASP A 54 -5.21 -4.01 13.92
CA ASP A 54 -5.05 -2.58 13.65
C ASP A 54 -4.79 -2.30 12.16
N ILE A 55 -5.37 -1.20 11.69
CA ILE A 55 -5.22 -0.70 10.32
C ILE A 55 -4.99 0.80 10.38
N ARG A 56 -3.85 1.26 9.84
CA ARG A 56 -3.49 2.67 9.77
C ARG A 56 -3.24 3.07 8.32
N ILE A 57 -3.57 4.31 7.98
CA ILE A 57 -3.34 4.90 6.67
C ILE A 57 -2.66 6.26 6.85
N ASN A 58 -1.74 6.61 5.95
CA ASN A 58 -1.07 7.92 5.99
C ASN A 58 -1.85 9.04 5.28
N TRP A 59 -3.03 8.73 4.71
CA TRP A 59 -3.83 9.68 3.94
C TRP A 59 -5.25 9.81 4.50
N SER A 60 -5.88 10.94 4.24
CA SER A 60 -7.29 11.17 4.63
C SER A 60 -8.24 10.84 3.47
N ALA A 61 -9.49 10.46 3.78
CA ALA A 61 -10.52 10.26 2.75
C ALA A 61 -10.84 11.55 1.96
N THR A 62 -10.57 12.72 2.56
CA THR A 62 -10.69 14.06 1.97
C THR A 62 -9.53 14.40 1.03
N GLU A 63 -8.44 13.62 1.08
CA GLU A 63 -7.30 13.79 0.18
C GLU A 63 -7.72 13.28 -1.20
N GLY A 64 -7.93 14.21 -2.13
CA GLY A 64 -8.39 13.93 -3.49
C GLY A 64 -7.53 12.88 -4.20
N GLN A 65 -8.07 12.27 -5.26
CA GLN A 65 -7.42 11.15 -5.96
C GLN A 65 -5.96 11.43 -6.28
N LEU A 66 -5.12 10.44 -5.98
CA LEU A 66 -3.69 10.48 -6.23
C LEU A 66 -3.44 9.93 -7.64
N ASP A 67 -2.56 10.59 -8.39
CA ASP A 67 -2.10 10.12 -9.69
C ASP A 67 -0.60 9.83 -9.62
N LEU A 68 -0.20 8.61 -10.00
CA LEU A 68 1.17 8.14 -9.89
C LEU A 68 2.10 8.82 -10.90
N GLU A 69 1.58 9.18 -12.07
CA GLU A 69 2.36 9.92 -13.07
C GLU A 69 2.71 11.31 -12.54
N THR A 70 1.76 11.98 -11.88
CA THR A 70 1.98 13.25 -11.19
C THR A 70 3.00 13.13 -10.04
N ILE A 71 3.00 12.03 -9.27
CA ILE A 71 4.02 11.80 -8.22
C ILE A 71 5.41 11.69 -8.85
N ALA A 72 5.56 10.82 -9.86
CA ALA A 72 6.84 10.62 -10.52
C ALA A 72 7.33 11.89 -11.24
N ALA A 73 6.41 12.65 -11.85
CA ALA A 73 6.70 13.94 -12.44
C ALA A 73 7.17 14.95 -11.39
N GLY A 74 6.52 15.01 -10.22
CA GLY A 74 6.94 15.87 -9.09
C GLY A 74 8.33 15.52 -8.56
N THR A 75 8.70 14.24 -8.53
CA THR A 75 10.07 13.80 -8.19
C THR A 75 11.09 14.27 -9.23
N ARG A 76 10.73 14.22 -10.52
CA ARG A 76 11.60 14.69 -11.62
C ARG A 76 11.64 16.22 -11.74
N MET A 77 10.58 16.90 -11.31
CA MET A 77 10.37 18.35 -11.37
C MET A 77 10.43 19.01 -9.98
N MET A 78 11.45 18.72 -9.17
CA MET A 78 11.84 19.56 -8.03
C MET A 78 12.33 20.96 -8.46
N LYS A 79 11.60 21.64 -9.37
CA LYS A 79 11.91 22.97 -9.88
C LYS A 79 10.67 23.85 -10.19
N GLY A 80 9.44 23.42 -9.92
CA GLY A 80 8.28 24.30 -10.10
C GLY A 80 7.02 23.83 -9.40
N ASP A 81 6.52 24.67 -8.47
CA ASP A 81 5.17 24.86 -7.88
C ASP A 81 4.15 23.72 -7.74
N THR A 82 4.51 22.48 -8.07
CA THR A 82 3.64 21.32 -7.98
C THR A 82 3.90 20.67 -6.64
N VAL A 83 2.97 20.85 -5.70
CA VAL A 83 3.04 20.23 -4.37
C VAL A 83 3.25 18.72 -4.55
N PRO A 84 4.38 18.16 -4.10
CA PRO A 84 4.65 16.74 -4.26
C PRO A 84 3.59 15.95 -3.49
N ARG A 85 2.72 15.24 -4.20
CA ARG A 85 1.74 14.36 -3.57
C ARG A 85 2.45 13.13 -3.01
N ARG A 86 2.23 12.83 -1.74
CA ARG A 86 2.88 11.73 -1.03
C ARG A 86 2.27 10.38 -1.47
N PRO A 87 3.07 9.31 -1.61
CA PRO A 87 2.55 7.97 -1.82
C PRO A 87 1.63 7.54 -0.67
N ARG A 88 0.54 6.87 -1.01
CA ARG A 88 -0.42 6.36 -0.03
C ARG A 88 0.10 5.06 0.57
N LEU A 89 0.35 5.05 1.87
CA LEU A 89 0.87 3.91 2.62
C LEU A 89 -0.16 3.45 3.64
N MET A 90 -0.37 2.13 3.65
CA MET A 90 -1.29 1.45 4.55
C MET A 90 -0.51 0.47 5.41
N PHE A 91 -0.69 0.56 6.71
CA PHE A 91 -0.14 -0.37 7.67
C PHE A 91 -1.25 -1.28 8.18
N VAL A 92 -1.02 -2.58 8.11
CA VAL A 92 -1.95 -3.59 8.63
C VAL A 92 -1.20 -4.43 9.63
N ALA A 93 -1.65 -4.41 10.88
CA ALA A 93 -1.13 -5.28 11.93
C ALA A 93 -2.15 -6.37 12.23
N GLY A 94 -1.73 -7.62 12.07
CA GLY A 94 -2.41 -8.77 12.64
C GLY A 94 -1.70 -9.28 13.89
N ARG A 95 -2.30 -10.28 14.53
CA ARG A 95 -1.74 -10.91 15.74
C ARG A 95 -0.39 -11.57 15.51
N GLU A 96 -0.19 -12.14 14.33
CA GLU A 96 1.02 -12.92 14.03
C GLU A 96 2.08 -12.06 13.34
N ARG A 97 1.65 -11.19 12.43
CA ARG A 97 2.55 -10.39 11.59
C ARG A 97 1.94 -9.04 11.25
N ARG A 98 2.81 -8.11 10.87
CA ARG A 98 2.43 -6.77 10.41
C ARG A 98 3.02 -6.55 9.03
N VAL A 99 2.32 -5.76 8.20
CA VAL A 99 2.76 -5.42 6.85
C VAL A 99 2.49 -3.95 6.56
N LYS A 100 3.42 -3.33 5.84
CA LYS A 100 3.26 -2.03 5.19
C LYS A 100 3.00 -2.23 3.70
N LEU A 101 1.95 -1.63 3.20
CA LEU A 101 1.47 -1.76 1.83
C LEU A 101 1.43 -0.39 1.16
N LEU A 102 2.01 -0.31 -0.04
CA LEU A 102 1.78 0.82 -0.95
C LEU A 102 0.39 0.68 -1.58
N VAL A 103 -0.46 1.70 -1.44
CA VAL A 103 -1.78 1.74 -2.06
C VAL A 103 -1.72 2.44 -3.41
N VAL A 104 -1.88 1.65 -4.47
CA VAL A 104 -1.93 2.12 -5.85
C VAL A 104 -3.32 2.69 -6.14
N PRO A 105 -3.45 3.93 -6.63
CA PRO A 105 -4.75 4.51 -6.99
C PRO A 105 -5.52 3.64 -8.00
N SER A 106 -6.84 3.53 -7.83
CA SER A 106 -7.67 2.71 -8.73
C SER A 106 -7.72 3.24 -10.17
N MET A 107 -7.46 4.53 -10.38
CA MET A 107 -7.42 5.19 -11.70
C MET A 107 -6.09 5.00 -12.43
N THR A 108 -5.09 4.39 -11.79
CA THR A 108 -3.81 4.09 -12.41
C THR A 108 -4.01 3.16 -13.62
N SER A 109 -3.29 3.44 -14.71
CA SER A 109 -3.31 2.60 -15.90
C SER A 109 -2.93 1.15 -15.58
N GLN A 110 -3.48 0.21 -16.33
CA GLN A 110 -3.27 -1.21 -16.04
C GLN A 110 -1.80 -1.62 -16.13
N ALA A 111 -1.05 -1.07 -17.08
CA ALA A 111 0.39 -1.30 -17.20
C ALA A 111 1.15 -0.86 -15.95
N LEU A 112 0.89 0.36 -15.47
CA LEU A 112 1.59 0.90 -14.29
C LEU A 112 1.15 0.19 -12.99
N GLY A 113 -0.14 -0.09 -12.82
CA GLY A 113 -0.65 -0.81 -11.65
C GLY A 113 -0.10 -2.23 -11.55
N LEU A 114 -0.04 -2.97 -12.66
CA LEU A 114 0.59 -4.30 -12.69
C LEU A 114 2.09 -4.23 -12.41
N MET A 115 2.76 -3.22 -12.92
CA MET A 115 4.20 -3.10 -12.73
C MET A 115 4.54 -2.70 -11.28
N MET A 116 3.75 -1.84 -10.63
CA MET A 116 3.85 -1.61 -9.17
C MET A 116 3.73 -2.91 -8.36
N LEU A 117 2.73 -3.73 -8.68
CA LEU A 117 2.54 -5.02 -8.00
C LEU A 117 3.72 -5.96 -8.24
N ARG A 118 4.31 -5.97 -9.44
CA ARG A 118 5.52 -6.74 -9.75
C ARG A 118 6.75 -6.24 -8.97
N THR A 119 6.99 -4.94 -8.97
CA THR A 119 8.07 -4.31 -8.20
C THR A 119 7.94 -4.67 -6.73
N ALA A 120 6.73 -4.58 -6.17
CA ALA A 120 6.44 -4.96 -4.80
C ALA A 120 6.62 -6.45 -4.52
N ALA A 121 6.43 -7.32 -5.51
CA ALA A 121 6.69 -8.76 -5.40
C ALA A 121 8.17 -9.13 -5.60
N GLY A 122 9.04 -8.16 -5.93
CA GLY A 122 10.43 -8.42 -6.31
C GLY A 122 10.57 -9.13 -7.65
N LEU A 123 9.54 -9.09 -8.50
CA LEU A 123 9.57 -9.67 -9.84
C LEU A 123 10.24 -8.72 -10.82
N PRO A 124 11.04 -9.22 -11.78
CA PRO A 124 11.61 -8.38 -12.83
C PRO A 124 10.49 -7.71 -13.63
N ALA A 125 10.77 -6.48 -14.09
CA ALA A 125 9.98 -5.89 -15.15
C ALA A 125 10.11 -6.81 -16.37
N ASP A 126 8.98 -7.20 -16.96
CA ASP A 126 8.95 -7.83 -18.28
C ASP A 126 9.33 -6.76 -19.34
N ASP A 127 9.18 -7.01 -20.63
CA ASP A 127 9.27 -6.01 -21.74
C ASP A 127 8.20 -4.87 -21.62
N ALA A 128 7.98 -4.34 -20.42
CA ALA A 128 7.21 -3.15 -20.17
C ALA A 128 7.98 -1.93 -20.68
N ASP A 129 7.25 -0.97 -21.26
CA ASP A 129 7.78 0.33 -21.65
C ASP A 129 8.69 0.89 -20.54
N ASN A 130 9.96 1.19 -20.89
CA ASN A 130 10.94 1.75 -19.96
C ASN A 130 10.38 2.94 -19.17
N ARG A 131 9.48 3.74 -19.76
CA ARG A 131 8.82 4.85 -19.06
C ARG A 131 7.93 4.41 -17.91
N VAL A 132 7.18 3.32 -18.08
CA VAL A 132 6.34 2.75 -17.03
C VAL A 132 7.24 2.21 -15.93
N SER A 133 8.29 1.46 -16.30
CA SER A 133 9.34 0.93 -15.41
C SER A 133 10.00 2.02 -14.55
N ASP A 134 10.46 3.09 -15.18
CA ASP A 134 11.05 4.26 -14.51
C ASP A 134 10.05 4.93 -13.55
N THR A 135 8.79 5.04 -13.98
CA THR A 135 7.73 5.68 -13.19
C THR A 135 7.43 4.90 -11.92
N ALA A 136 7.26 3.57 -11.98
CA ALA A 136 7.06 2.83 -10.73
C ALA A 136 8.31 2.76 -9.87
N HIS A 137 9.51 2.70 -10.46
CA HIS A 137 10.72 2.75 -9.64
C HIS A 137 10.81 4.08 -8.88
N ALA A 138 10.55 5.21 -9.54
CA ALA A 138 10.54 6.52 -8.89
C ALA A 138 9.52 6.62 -7.75
N VAL A 139 8.29 6.15 -7.98
CA VAL A 139 7.24 6.13 -6.95
C VAL A 139 7.58 5.16 -5.82
N TRP A 140 8.14 3.98 -6.12
CA TRP A 140 8.53 3.00 -5.11
C TRP A 140 9.62 3.54 -4.19
N GLN A 141 10.64 4.20 -4.75
CA GLN A 141 11.68 4.88 -3.97
C GLN A 141 11.09 5.99 -3.10
N LEU A 142 10.15 6.79 -3.63
CA LEU A 142 9.47 7.81 -2.84
C LEU A 142 8.61 7.19 -1.73
N ALA A 143 7.97 6.06 -2.00
CA ALA A 143 7.17 5.34 -1.03
C ALA A 143 8.04 4.80 0.10
N GLU A 144 9.25 4.29 -0.19
CA GLU A 144 10.24 3.88 0.82
C GLU A 144 10.66 5.06 1.70
N VAL A 145 10.97 6.23 1.09
CA VAL A 145 11.30 7.46 1.84
C VAL A 145 10.13 7.91 2.71
N GLU A 146 8.91 7.94 2.15
CA GLU A 146 7.70 8.30 2.89
C GLU A 146 7.42 7.27 3.99
N SER A 147 7.70 5.98 3.78
CA SER A 147 7.54 4.95 4.82
C SER A 147 8.56 5.10 5.94
N ALA A 148 9.77 5.57 5.65
CA ALA A 148 10.77 5.84 6.66
C ALA A 148 10.40 7.07 7.49
N GLN A 149 9.80 8.09 6.86
CA GLN A 149 9.25 9.27 7.53
C GLN A 149 7.98 8.95 8.32
N TRP A 150 7.11 8.11 7.76
CA TRP A 150 5.91 7.57 8.39
C TRP A 150 6.30 6.47 9.37
N ARG A 151 7.00 6.88 10.43
CA ARG A 151 7.21 6.06 11.61
C ARG A 151 5.85 5.83 12.24
N CYS A 152 5.24 4.68 11.94
CA CYS A 152 4.21 4.15 12.82
C CYS A 152 4.85 4.00 14.19
N GLU A 153 4.57 4.93 15.11
CA GLU A 153 4.81 4.71 16.53
C GLU A 153 4.10 3.42 16.88
N ILE A 154 4.89 2.38 17.04
CA ILE A 154 4.44 1.10 17.56
C ILE A 154 4.30 1.36 19.05
N THR A 155 3.08 1.65 19.52
CA THR A 155 2.77 1.40 20.91
C THR A 155 2.96 -0.10 21.13
N THR A 156 4.10 -0.45 21.72
CA THR A 156 4.35 -1.72 22.37
C THR A 156 3.09 -2.11 23.13
N PRO A 157 2.51 -3.31 22.97
CA PRO A 157 1.40 -3.71 23.82
C PRO A 157 1.89 -3.60 25.26
N ALA A 158 1.24 -2.73 26.03
CA ALA A 158 1.52 -2.58 27.44
C ALA A 158 1.46 -3.96 28.09
N ALA A 159 2.61 -4.47 28.53
CA ALA A 159 2.67 -5.67 29.33
C ALA A 159 1.92 -5.37 30.63
N SER A 160 0.65 -5.78 30.69
CA SER A 160 -0.05 -5.93 31.95
C SER A 160 0.50 -7.19 32.62
N GLY A 161 1.36 -6.99 33.61
CA GLY A 161 1.97 -8.02 34.45
C GLY A 161 2.08 -7.51 35.88
N LYS A 162 0.95 -7.64 36.58
CA LYS A 162 0.67 -7.34 38.00
C LYS A 162 1.56 -8.16 38.95
N VAL A 163 2.04 -7.54 40.05
CA VAL A 163 2.29 -8.06 41.44
C VAL A 163 3.47 -7.28 42.05
N GLY A 164 3.46 -6.78 43.29
CA GLY A 164 2.51 -6.88 44.38
C GLY A 164 3.07 -6.11 45.59
N SER A 165 2.15 -5.86 46.53
CA SER A 165 2.32 -5.61 47.98
C SER A 165 3.08 -4.37 48.43
#